data_AF-A0A928HEH6-F1
#
_entry.id   AF-A0A928HEH6-F1
#
_cell.length_a   1.000
_cell.length_b   1.000
_cell.length_c   1.000
_cell.angle_alpha   90.00
_cell.angle_beta   90.00
_cell.angle_gamma   90.00
#
_symmetry.space_group_name_H-M   'P 1'
#
loop_
_entity.id
_entity.type
_entity.pdbx_description
1 polymer ?
#
loop_
_entity_poly.entity_id
_entity_poly.type
_entity_poly.pdbx_seq_one_letter_code
_entity_poly.pdbx_strand_id
1 'polypeptide(L)' 'MAGIFSILIFVILLAFPGFYIITRKIFPKRSKRSAAWISALLTALLIGILATVTIATPV' A
#
# COMPACT_ATOMS: atom_id res chain seq x y z
N MET A 1 -21.07 3.56 0.36
CA MET A 1 -19.78 4.30 0.49
C MET A 1 -18.98 3.92 1.73
N ALA A 2 -19.58 3.84 2.94
CA ALA A 2 -18.84 3.50 4.17
C ALA A 2 -18.06 2.17 4.13
N GLY A 3 -18.59 1.12 3.47
CA GLY A 3 -17.89 -0.16 3.30
C GLY A 3 -16.66 -0.11 2.39
N ILE A 4 -16.64 0.77 1.39
CA ILE A 4 -15.47 0.96 0.51
C ILE A 4 -14.35 1.66 1.27
N PHE A 5 -14.68 2.66 2.08
CA PHE A 5 -13.70 3.34 2.93
C PHE A 5 -13.09 2.38 3.96
N SER A 6 -13.86 1.48 4.57
CA SER A 6 -13.31 0.50 5.51
C SER A 6 -12.37 -0.49 4.84
N ILE A 7 -12.69 -0.96 3.62
CA ILE A 7 -11.82 -1.83 2.81
C ILE A 7 -10.51 -1.10 2.48
N LEU A 8 -10.58 0.15 2.03
CA LEU A 8 -9.39 0.95 1.73
C LEU A 8 -8.49 1.11 2.96
N ILE A 9 -9.06 1.45 4.11
CA ILE A 9 -8.30 1.61 5.36
C ILE A 9 -7.63 0.28 5.78
N PHE A 10 -8.37 -0.83 5.68
CA PHE A 10 -7.86 -2.15 6.03
C PHE A 10 -6.70 -2.58 5.12
N VAL A 11 -6.83 -2.33 3.82
CA VAL A 11 -5.78 -2.59 2.83
C VAL A 11 -4.53 -1.77 3.13
N ILE A 12 -4.67 -0.49 3.49
CA ILE A 12 -3.51 0.37 3.84
C ILE A 12 -2.78 -0.17 5.07
N LEU A 13 -3.53 -0.53 6.12
CA LEU A 13 -2.98 -1.05 7.36
C LEU A 13 -2.20 -2.35 7.18
N LEU A 14 -2.63 -3.22 6.26
CA LEU A 14 -1.95 -4.49 5.97
C LEU A 14 -0.82 -4.33 4.94
N ALA A 15 -1.05 -3.53 3.90
CA ALA A 15 -0.13 -3.39 2.77
C ALA A 15 1.17 -2.69 3.18
N PHE A 16 1.10 -1.62 3.99
CA PHE A 16 2.30 -0.88 4.40
C PHE A 16 3.33 -1.74 5.16
N PRO A 17 2.98 -2.47 6.25
CA PRO A 17 3.93 -3.35 6.93
C PRO A 17 4.38 -4.51 6.05
N GLY A 18 3.49 -5.07 5.22
CA GLY A 18 3.83 -6.12 4.26
C GLY A 18 4.90 -5.67 3.27
N PHE A 19 4.69 -4.52 2.62
CA PHE A 19 5.67 -3.93 1.70
C PHE A 19 6.95 -3.52 2.40
N TYR A 20 6.89 -3.06 3.65
CA TYR A 20 8.08 -2.75 4.43
C TYR A 20 8.94 -3.97 4.71
N ILE A 21 8.33 -5.10 5.11
CA ILE A 21 9.04 -6.36 5.32
C ILE A 21 9.68 -6.85 4.01
N ILE A 22 8.92 -6.83 2.91
CA ILE A 22 9.41 -7.25 1.59
C ILE A 22 10.57 -6.35 1.13
N THR A 23 10.41 -5.03 1.22
CA THR A 23 11.43 -4.05 0.81
C THR A 23 12.70 -4.20 1.63
N ARG A 24 12.59 -4.46 2.94
CA ARG A 24 13.74 -4.74 3.81
C ARG A 24 14.44 -6.05 3.47
N LYS A 25 13.71 -7.06 2.98
CA LYS A 25 14.27 -8.35 2.55
C LYS A 25 14.97 -8.25 1.19
N ILE A 26 14.42 -7.49 0.24
CA ILE A 26 14.98 -7.28 -1.09
C ILE A 26 16.17 -6.31 -1.04
N PHE A 27 16.11 -5.27 -0.20
CA PHE A 27 17.15 -4.26 -0.06
C PHE A 27 17.72 -4.21 1.37
N PRO A 28 18.39 -5.27 1.85
CA PRO A 28 18.87 -5.35 3.23
C PRO A 28 19.92 -4.30 3.58
N LYS A 29 20.67 -3.81 2.59
CA LYS A 29 21.73 -2.78 2.76
C LYS A 29 21.20 -1.34 2.67
N ARG A 30 19.93 -1.11 2.32
CA ARG A 30 19.38 0.25 2.25
C ARG A 30 18.98 0.76 3.63
N SER A 31 19.12 2.07 3.82
CA SER A 31 18.68 2.78 5.02
C SER A 31 17.20 2.51 5.32
N LYS A 32 16.86 2.37 6.61
CA LYS A 32 15.47 2.21 7.10
C LYS A 32 14.54 3.28 6.51
N ARG A 33 15.05 4.52 6.36
CA ARG A 33 14.31 5.64 5.77
C ARG A 33 13.98 5.40 4.30
N SER A 34 14.92 4.85 3.53
CA SER A 34 14.68 4.54 2.11
C SER A 34 13.70 3.37 1.95
N ALA A 35 13.78 2.35 2.79
CA ALA A 35 12.83 1.24 2.76
C ALA A 35 11.40 1.71 3.11
N ALA A 36 11.26 2.60 4.09
CA ALA A 36 9.97 3.21 4.43
C ALA A 36 9.39 4.02 3.26
N TRP A 37 10.21 4.83 2.58
CA TRP A 37 9.78 5.60 1.40
C TRP A 37 9.33 4.70 0.23
N ILE A 38 10.06 3.63 -0.06
CA ILE A 38 9.68 2.68 -1.12
C ILE A 38 8.37 1.97 -0.75
N SER A 39 8.19 1.61 0.52
CA SER A 39 6.96 0.96 1.00
C SER A 39 5.77 1.91 0.96
N ALA A 40 5.99 3.19 1.30
CA ALA A 40 4.98 4.24 1.17
C ALA A 40 4.57 4.44 -0.30
N LEU A 41 5.54 4.49 -1.23
CA LEU A 41 5.28 4.58 -2.66
C LEU A 41 4.48 3.38 -3.18
N LEU A 42 4.87 2.16 -2.81
CA LEU A 42 4.14 0.94 -3.20
C LEU A 42 2.72 0.92 -2.64
N THR A 43 2.55 1.36 -1.39
CA THR A 43 1.23 1.46 -0.75
C THR A 43 0.38 2.51 -1.47
N ALA A 44 0.93 3.69 -1.77
CA ALA A 44 0.23 4.75 -2.50
C ALA A 44 -0.18 4.31 -3.92
N LEU A 45 0.70 3.59 -4.62
CA LEU A 45 0.39 3.02 -5.93
C LEU A 45 -0.77 2.03 -5.85
N LEU A 46 -0.74 1.14 -4.85
CA LEU A 46 -1.78 0.14 -4.63
C LEU A 46 -3.13 0.79 -4.30
N ILE A 47 -3.16 1.83 -3.45
CA ILE A 47 -4.36 2.61 -3.17
C ILE A 47 -4.87 3.28 -4.46
N GLY A 48 -3.97 3.86 -5.26
CA GLY A 48 -4.33 4.50 -6.53
C GLY A 48 -5.02 3.55 -7.48
N ILE A 49 -4.48 2.33 -7.65
CA ILE A 49 -5.08 1.28 -8.47
C ILE A 49 -6.42 0.82 -7.88
N LEU A 50 -6.49 0.64 -6.56
CA LEU A 50 -7.71 0.18 -5.91
C LEU A 50 -8.83 1.22 -6.04
N ALA A 51 -8.51 2.51 -5.90
CA ALA A 51 -9.45 3.61 -6.08
C ALA A 51 -9.94 3.70 -7.53
N THR A 52 -9.05 3.60 -8.52
CA THR A 52 -9.45 3.63 -9.94
C THR A 52 -10.32 2.44 -10.31
N VAL A 53 -9.99 1.23 -9.85
CA VAL A 53 -10.81 0.03 -10.07
C VAL A 53 -12.17 0.20 -9.40
N THR A 54 -12.24 0.69 -8.16
CA THR A 54 -13.50 0.89 -7.44
C THR A 54 -14.40 1.93 -8.13
N ILE A 55 -13.82 2.96 -8.75
CA ILE A 55 -14.58 3.97 -9.52
C ILE A 55 -15.03 3.39 -10.87
N ALA A 56 -14.17 2.64 -11.55
CA ALA A 56 -14.45 2.08 -12.88
C ALA A 56 -15.40 0.87 -12.85
N THR A 57 -15.47 0.17 -11.71
CA THR A 57 -16.37 -0.97 -11.48
C THR A 57 -17.27 -0.65 -10.28
N PRO A 58 -18.37 0.10 -10.51
CA PRO A 58 -19.35 0.31 -9.47
C PRO A 58 -20.06 -1.02 -9.20
N VAL A 59 -19.68 -1.68 -8.12
CA VAL A 59 -20.44 -2.77 -7.51
C VAL A 59 -21.66 -2.24 -6.76
#